data_AF-A0A429E7D0-F1
#
_entry.id   AF-A0A429E7D0-F1
#
_cell.length_a   1.000
_cell.length_b   1.000
_cell.length_c   1.000
_cell.angle_alpha   90.00
_cell.angle_beta   90.00
_cell.angle_gamma   90.00
#
_symmetry.space_group_name_H-M   'P 1'
#
loop_
_entity.id
_entity.type
_entity.pdbx_description
1 polymer ?
#
loop_
_entity_poly.entity_id
_entity_poly.type
_entity_poly.pdbx_seq_one_letter_code
_entity_poly.pdbx_strand_id
1 'polypeptide(L)'
;MLDRASQGDDMPTPPPPNPPGEAVDVRDMLVAHQAFRREFRLAPAAVERVDDGDRRQARRVAKHLRLIIRILDHHHTGEDRLLWPRLHHRVPERLDALVTEMEHQHEELHSLLTAVSEQVTAWIARADTEARGRLTGTLKQLFRALHDHLADEEARILPLASRYLSVDEWQELERDGIGALPKTRAALAFGMLMYEGDPEVVSLMLSRAPAPARLLMPRLAPRAYARHARRIHGTSTPGPRTAAGSHETVARRVYADLWNDRRYENADDLFHPHFSSPAAPELSGGAAKLAAIRVYHAAFPDLKVTIDQLVASADQVAVRWSVTGTDTGGLRGRPPTGRVITTWGVDFLEFDNGRIIRDWVGTDWLGTLVQLGAVQSPWTNASDN
;
A
#
# COMPACT_ATOMS: atom_id res chain seq x y z
N MET A 1 -23.69 -0.63 24.40
CA MET A 1 -24.23 -1.54 25.44
C MET A 1 -25.67 -1.95 25.06
N LEU A 2 -25.81 -2.92 24.16
CA LEU A 2 -27.10 -3.53 23.82
C LEU A 2 -27.48 -4.56 24.89
N ASP A 3 -28.75 -4.56 25.26
CA ASP A 3 -29.35 -5.33 26.34
C ASP A 3 -29.25 -6.85 26.09
N ARG A 4 -28.36 -7.53 26.81
CA ARG A 4 -27.96 -8.95 26.61
C ARG A 4 -28.99 -9.98 27.10
N ALA A 5 -30.23 -9.59 27.46
CA ALA A 5 -31.08 -10.44 28.31
C ALA A 5 -32.45 -10.89 27.75
N SER A 6 -32.77 -10.76 26.44
CA SER A 6 -34.10 -11.24 25.96
C SER A 6 -34.22 -11.92 24.59
N GLN A 7 -33.12 -12.25 23.89
CA GLN A 7 -33.19 -12.91 22.57
C GLN A 7 -32.75 -14.38 22.56
N GLY A 8 -32.90 -15.08 23.70
CA GLY A 8 -32.30 -16.40 23.90
C GLY A 8 -33.03 -17.63 23.35
N ASP A 9 -34.25 -17.52 22.79
CA ASP A 9 -35.12 -18.73 22.68
C ASP A 9 -35.78 -18.98 21.31
N ASP A 10 -35.35 -18.33 20.22
CA ASP A 10 -35.97 -18.59 18.90
C ASP A 10 -35.01 -18.52 17.70
N MET A 11 -33.69 -18.59 17.92
CA MET A 11 -32.73 -18.65 16.82
C MET A 11 -32.56 -20.10 16.35
N PRO A 12 -32.79 -20.40 15.05
CA PRO A 12 -32.63 -21.76 14.53
C PRO A 12 -31.20 -22.27 14.76
N THR A 13 -31.05 -23.58 14.92
CA THR A 13 -29.76 -24.24 15.12
C THR A 13 -28.74 -23.78 14.06
N PRO A 14 -27.52 -23.39 14.46
CA PRO A 14 -26.55 -22.84 13.53
C PRO A 14 -26.20 -23.86 12.43
N PRO A 15 -26.10 -23.44 11.15
CA PRO A 15 -25.66 -24.32 10.07
C PRO A 15 -24.22 -24.81 10.32
N PRO A 16 -23.86 -26.00 9.81
CA PRO A 16 -22.49 -26.49 9.89
C PRO A 16 -21.52 -25.55 9.15
N PRO A 17 -20.20 -25.58 9.46
CA PRO A 17 -19.20 -24.81 8.72
C PRO A 17 -19.18 -25.21 7.24
N ASN A 18 -18.81 -24.27 6.38
CA ASN A 18 -18.61 -24.53 4.96
C ASN A 18 -17.54 -25.62 4.78
N PRO A 19 -17.76 -26.61 3.90
CA PRO A 19 -16.76 -27.64 3.63
C PRO A 19 -15.51 -27.04 2.95
N PRO A 20 -14.36 -27.73 3.00
CA PRO A 20 -13.14 -27.28 2.34
C PRO A 20 -13.38 -27.07 0.83
N GLY A 21 -13.21 -25.83 0.35
CA GLY A 21 -13.44 -25.46 -1.05
C GLY A 21 -14.76 -24.73 -1.33
N GLU A 22 -15.68 -24.64 -0.35
CA GLU A 22 -16.95 -23.88 -0.45
C GLU A 22 -16.98 -22.66 0.50
N ALA A 23 -15.81 -22.26 1.01
CA ALA A 23 -15.69 -21.08 1.86
C ALA A 23 -16.09 -19.82 1.10
N VAL A 24 -16.80 -18.90 1.76
CA VAL A 24 -17.20 -17.64 1.12
C VAL A 24 -15.97 -16.77 0.88
N ASP A 25 -15.92 -16.15 -0.30
CA ASP A 25 -14.85 -15.25 -0.70
C ASP A 25 -15.05 -13.89 -0.04
N VAL A 26 -14.16 -13.56 0.90
CA VAL A 26 -14.18 -12.32 1.70
C VAL A 26 -13.20 -11.26 1.18
N ARG A 27 -12.56 -11.50 0.02
CA ARG A 27 -11.50 -10.62 -0.49
C ARG A 27 -11.99 -9.24 -0.90
N ASP A 28 -13.27 -9.06 -1.14
CA ASP A 28 -13.89 -7.75 -1.37
C ASP A 28 -13.78 -6.84 -0.14
N MET A 29 -13.87 -7.41 1.07
CA MET A 29 -13.60 -6.69 2.32
C MET A 29 -12.14 -6.20 2.38
N LEU A 30 -11.18 -7.04 2.00
CA LEU A 30 -9.76 -6.66 1.94
C LEU A 30 -9.53 -5.46 1.01
N VAL A 31 -10.22 -5.42 -0.13
CA VAL A 31 -10.15 -4.29 -1.05
C VAL A 31 -10.73 -3.01 -0.41
N ALA A 32 -11.83 -3.11 0.34
CA ALA A 32 -12.36 -1.98 1.11
C ALA A 32 -11.36 -1.48 2.17
N HIS A 33 -10.77 -2.40 2.95
CA HIS A 33 -9.77 -2.08 3.97
C HIS A 33 -8.53 -1.41 3.40
N GLN A 34 -8.05 -1.87 2.25
CA GLN A 34 -6.95 -1.22 1.54
C GLN A 34 -7.28 0.24 1.20
N ALA A 35 -8.50 0.50 0.71
CA ALA A 35 -8.95 1.86 0.45
C ALA A 35 -9.03 2.70 1.73
N PHE A 36 -9.56 2.18 2.84
CA PHE A 36 -9.58 2.90 4.12
C PHE A 36 -8.17 3.24 4.60
N ARG A 37 -7.27 2.24 4.65
CA ARG A 37 -5.87 2.47 5.03
C ARG A 37 -5.22 3.55 4.18
N ARG A 38 -5.40 3.52 2.86
CA ARG A 38 -4.84 4.56 1.98
C ARG A 38 -5.42 5.94 2.29
N GLU A 39 -6.75 6.09 2.31
CA GLU A 39 -7.37 7.41 2.39
C GLU A 39 -7.15 8.06 3.77
N PHE A 40 -7.22 7.30 4.87
CA PHE A 40 -6.95 7.82 6.21
C PHE A 40 -5.45 8.10 6.44
N ARG A 41 -4.55 7.34 5.82
CA ARG A 41 -3.11 7.66 5.83
C ARG A 41 -2.80 8.97 5.11
N LEU A 42 -3.49 9.25 4.01
CA LEU A 42 -3.29 10.46 3.20
C LEU A 42 -3.96 11.71 3.80
N ALA A 43 -4.92 11.52 4.72
CA ALA A 43 -5.71 12.60 5.29
C ALA A 43 -4.89 13.68 6.03
N PRO A 44 -3.93 13.36 6.92
CA PRO A 44 -3.10 14.36 7.58
C PRO A 44 -2.37 15.27 6.58
N ALA A 45 -1.71 14.70 5.57
CA ALA A 45 -1.00 15.46 4.55
C ALA A 45 -1.95 16.33 3.69
N ALA A 46 -3.21 15.91 3.53
CA ALA A 46 -4.24 16.72 2.88
C ALA A 46 -4.68 17.93 3.68
N VAL A 47 -4.69 17.83 5.00
CA VAL A 47 -4.93 18.95 5.89
C VAL A 47 -3.70 19.87 5.96
N GLU A 48 -2.49 19.31 6.06
CA GLU A 48 -1.23 20.07 6.13
C GLU A 48 -0.98 20.94 4.88
N ARG A 49 -1.32 20.45 3.68
CA ARG A 49 -1.17 21.19 2.40
C ARG A 49 -2.10 22.38 2.21
N VAL A 50 -3.04 22.61 3.12
CA VAL A 50 -3.89 23.80 3.04
C VAL A 50 -3.12 24.98 3.66
N ASP A 51 -2.94 26.03 2.86
CA ASP A 51 -2.30 27.27 3.31
C ASP A 51 -3.12 27.95 4.41
N ASP A 52 -2.44 28.68 5.30
CA ASP A 52 -3.07 29.42 6.39
C ASP A 52 -4.09 30.41 5.83
N GLY A 53 -5.34 30.32 6.30
CA GLY A 53 -6.44 31.15 5.82
C GLY A 53 -7.11 30.69 4.51
N ASP A 54 -6.63 29.64 3.81
CA ASP A 54 -7.31 29.11 2.60
C ASP A 54 -8.55 28.28 2.96
N ARG A 55 -9.63 29.00 3.29
CA ARG A 55 -10.94 28.41 3.60
C ARG A 55 -11.58 27.74 2.40
N ARG A 56 -11.16 28.00 1.16
CA ARG A 56 -11.72 27.34 -0.02
C ARG A 56 -11.17 25.94 -0.15
N GLN A 57 -9.86 25.77 -0.02
CA GLN A 57 -9.23 24.46 -0.04
C GLN A 57 -9.56 23.66 1.24
N ALA A 58 -9.60 24.30 2.42
CA ALA A 58 -10.05 23.65 3.65
C ALA A 58 -11.43 23.00 3.50
N ARG A 59 -12.42 23.71 2.91
CA ARG A 59 -13.76 23.16 2.65
C ARG A 59 -13.75 21.97 1.68
N ARG A 60 -12.81 21.90 0.74
CA ARG A 60 -12.69 20.75 -0.18
C ARG A 60 -12.15 19.53 0.54
N VAL A 61 -11.06 19.69 1.31
CA VAL A 61 -10.49 18.63 2.13
C VAL A 61 -11.52 18.15 3.16
N ALA A 62 -12.23 19.05 3.84
CA ALA A 62 -13.30 18.72 4.76
C ALA A 62 -14.44 17.90 4.12
N LYS A 63 -14.83 18.21 2.87
CA LYS A 63 -15.83 17.41 2.14
C LYS A 63 -15.35 15.98 1.85
N HIS A 64 -14.05 15.81 1.63
CA HIS A 64 -13.44 14.50 1.44
C HIS A 64 -13.33 13.74 2.77
N LEU A 65 -12.87 14.37 3.86
CA LEU A 65 -12.83 13.75 5.19
C LEU A 65 -14.22 13.25 5.62
N ARG A 66 -15.25 14.09 5.47
CA ARG A 66 -16.64 13.68 5.75
C ARG A 66 -17.15 12.54 4.86
N LEU A 67 -16.60 12.38 3.65
CA LEU A 67 -16.96 11.26 2.78
C LEU A 67 -16.33 9.96 3.31
N ILE A 68 -15.02 9.95 3.57
CA ILE A 68 -14.33 8.73 4.03
C ILE A 68 -14.79 8.29 5.42
N ILE A 69 -15.05 9.24 6.32
CA ILE A 69 -15.62 8.97 7.66
C ILE A 69 -16.98 8.30 7.53
N ARG A 70 -17.87 8.82 6.67
CA ARG A 70 -19.20 8.22 6.48
C ARG A 70 -19.14 6.81 5.91
N ILE A 71 -18.23 6.55 4.97
CA ILE A 71 -18.08 5.22 4.37
C ILE A 71 -17.57 4.24 5.44
N LEU A 72 -16.59 4.66 6.24
CA LEU A 72 -16.04 3.83 7.32
C LEU A 72 -17.09 3.55 8.42
N ASP A 73 -17.80 4.58 8.87
CA ASP A 73 -18.86 4.48 9.87
C ASP A 73 -19.97 3.50 9.44
N HIS A 74 -20.37 3.56 8.16
CA HIS A 74 -21.32 2.61 7.60
C HIS A 74 -20.78 1.18 7.56
N HIS A 75 -19.51 1.00 7.20
CA HIS A 75 -18.84 -0.29 7.15
C HIS A 75 -18.82 -0.98 8.53
N HIS A 76 -18.32 -0.31 9.56
CA HIS A 76 -18.32 -0.87 10.93
C HIS A 76 -19.75 -1.11 11.46
N THR A 77 -20.68 -0.19 11.18
CA THR A 77 -22.09 -0.38 11.56
C THR A 77 -22.71 -1.60 10.86
N GLY A 78 -22.29 -1.90 9.64
CA GLY A 78 -22.68 -3.10 8.89
C GLY A 78 -22.19 -4.37 9.58
N GLU A 79 -20.93 -4.41 9.99
CA GLU A 79 -20.37 -5.53 10.76
C GLU A 79 -21.09 -5.75 12.08
N ASP A 80 -21.33 -4.66 12.83
CA ASP A 80 -22.03 -4.70 14.12
C ASP A 80 -23.43 -5.30 14.02
N ARG A 81 -24.11 -5.04 12.91
CA ARG A 81 -25.48 -5.49 12.68
C ARG A 81 -25.60 -6.85 12.03
N LEU A 82 -24.70 -7.17 11.09
CA LEU A 82 -24.88 -8.28 10.16
C LEU A 82 -23.80 -9.35 10.28
N LEU A 83 -22.61 -9.04 10.79
CA LEU A 83 -21.49 -9.97 10.91
C LEU A 83 -21.37 -10.54 12.32
N TRP A 84 -21.20 -9.69 13.35
CA TRP A 84 -20.96 -10.16 14.73
C TRP A 84 -22.06 -11.05 15.27
N PRO A 85 -23.36 -10.70 15.15
CA PRO A 85 -24.42 -11.53 15.70
C PRO A 85 -24.44 -12.95 15.09
N ARG A 86 -24.12 -13.07 13.79
CA ARG A 86 -24.09 -14.35 13.09
C ARG A 86 -22.91 -15.21 13.49
N LEU A 87 -21.73 -14.61 13.57
CA LEU A 87 -20.54 -15.33 14.02
C LEU A 87 -20.68 -15.75 15.49
N HIS A 88 -21.23 -14.89 16.34
CA HIS A 88 -21.42 -15.18 17.76
C HIS A 88 -22.39 -16.36 17.96
N HIS A 89 -23.47 -16.41 17.18
CA HIS A 89 -24.41 -17.55 17.19
C HIS A 89 -23.77 -18.88 16.78
N ARG A 90 -22.71 -18.85 15.94
CA ARG A 90 -22.09 -20.06 15.36
C ARG A 90 -20.86 -20.55 16.10
N VAL A 91 -20.05 -19.64 16.64
CA VAL A 91 -18.77 -19.96 17.29
C VAL A 91 -18.56 -19.17 18.59
N PRO A 92 -19.48 -19.23 19.56
CA PRO A 92 -19.47 -18.36 20.74
C PRO A 92 -18.17 -18.50 21.55
N GLU A 93 -17.73 -19.73 21.83
CA GLU A 93 -16.50 -19.98 22.62
C GLU A 93 -15.23 -19.36 22.02
N ARG A 94 -15.16 -19.25 20.68
CA ARG A 94 -14.02 -18.62 20.01
C ARG A 94 -14.19 -17.11 19.89
N LEU A 95 -15.44 -16.63 19.83
CA LEU A 95 -15.75 -15.27 19.45
C LEU A 95 -15.95 -14.34 20.65
N ASP A 96 -16.35 -14.82 21.83
CA ASP A 96 -16.64 -13.96 22.99
C ASP A 96 -15.49 -13.01 23.34
N ALA A 97 -14.26 -13.53 23.39
CA ALA A 97 -13.06 -12.73 23.62
C ALA A 97 -12.66 -11.87 22.41
N LEU A 98 -12.96 -12.32 21.18
CA LEU A 98 -12.65 -11.58 19.95
C LEU A 98 -13.58 -10.38 19.74
N VAL A 99 -14.90 -10.60 19.86
CA VAL A 99 -15.91 -9.56 19.64
C VAL A 99 -15.82 -8.50 20.73
N THR A 100 -15.54 -8.86 21.98
CA THR A 100 -15.35 -7.84 23.03
C THR A 100 -14.18 -6.91 22.71
N GLU A 101 -13.07 -7.44 22.17
CA GLU A 101 -11.94 -6.65 21.69
C GLU A 101 -12.32 -5.79 20.47
N MET A 102 -12.99 -6.36 19.47
CA MET A 102 -13.42 -5.62 18.28
C MET A 102 -14.43 -4.51 18.63
N GLU A 103 -15.40 -4.76 19.50
CA GLU A 103 -16.35 -3.76 20.00
C GLU A 103 -15.62 -2.60 20.69
N HIS A 104 -14.59 -2.90 21.50
CA HIS A 104 -13.77 -1.87 22.13
C HIS A 104 -13.01 -1.03 21.09
N GLN A 105 -12.41 -1.68 20.09
CA GLN A 105 -11.75 -0.98 18.99
C GLN A 105 -12.74 -0.12 18.18
N HIS A 106 -13.97 -0.59 17.93
CA HIS A 106 -15.03 0.18 17.28
C HIS A 106 -15.41 1.43 18.10
N GLU A 107 -15.53 1.30 19.42
CA GLU A 107 -15.82 2.42 20.32
C GLU A 107 -14.68 3.47 20.34
N GLU A 108 -13.42 3.02 20.34
CA GLU A 108 -12.25 3.90 20.21
C GLU A 108 -12.27 4.66 18.88
N LEU A 109 -12.47 3.93 17.78
CA LEU A 109 -12.53 4.52 16.44
C LEU A 109 -13.68 5.52 16.31
N HIS A 110 -14.87 5.19 16.84
CA HIS A 110 -16.02 6.08 16.84
C HIS A 110 -15.72 7.39 17.59
N SER A 111 -15.04 7.30 18.73
CA SER A 111 -14.61 8.47 19.51
C SER A 111 -13.64 9.37 18.73
N LEU A 112 -12.65 8.77 18.07
CA LEU A 112 -11.69 9.49 17.23
C LEU A 112 -12.35 10.11 15.99
N LEU A 113 -13.27 9.41 15.33
CA LEU A 113 -14.03 9.91 14.18
C LEU A 113 -14.93 11.10 14.55
N THR A 114 -15.53 11.05 15.75
CA THR A 114 -16.32 12.15 16.31
C THR A 114 -15.44 13.38 16.54
N ALA A 115 -14.29 13.20 17.21
CA ALA A 115 -13.33 14.28 17.44
C ALA A 115 -12.83 14.91 16.12
N VAL A 116 -12.51 14.09 15.12
CA VAL A 116 -12.14 14.59 13.78
C VAL A 116 -13.28 15.40 13.16
N SER A 117 -14.53 14.95 13.26
CA SER A 117 -15.68 15.64 12.67
C SER A 117 -15.93 17.02 13.30
N GLU A 118 -15.77 17.13 14.62
CA GLU A 118 -15.83 18.41 15.35
C GLU A 118 -14.67 19.33 14.96
N GLN A 119 -13.45 18.80 14.95
CA GLN A 119 -12.24 19.56 14.59
C GLN A 119 -12.27 20.03 13.14
N VAL A 120 -12.80 19.24 12.20
CA VAL A 120 -13.03 19.65 10.81
C VAL A 120 -13.98 20.85 10.76
N THR A 121 -15.04 20.85 11.57
CA THR A 121 -16.02 21.94 11.62
C THR A 121 -15.40 23.22 12.17
N ALA A 122 -14.58 23.12 13.23
CA ALA A 122 -13.82 24.25 13.75
C ALA A 122 -12.79 24.77 12.73
N TRP A 123 -12.03 23.87 12.09
CA TRP A 123 -10.96 24.23 11.16
C TRP A 123 -11.47 24.98 9.93
N ILE A 124 -12.59 24.58 9.31
CA ILE A 124 -13.12 25.30 8.13
C ILE A 124 -13.60 26.73 8.43
N ALA A 125 -13.81 27.07 9.71
CA ALA A 125 -14.25 28.41 10.11
C ALA A 125 -13.16 29.46 9.89
N ARG A 126 -11.88 29.10 10.04
CA ARG A 126 -10.74 30.03 9.95
C ARG A 126 -9.60 29.55 9.07
N ALA A 127 -9.47 28.23 8.88
CA ALA A 127 -8.34 27.57 8.22
C ALA A 127 -6.99 27.97 8.82
N ASP A 128 -6.96 28.20 10.14
CA ASP A 128 -5.76 28.59 10.88
C ASP A 128 -4.86 27.39 11.18
N THR A 129 -3.57 27.70 11.34
CA THR A 129 -2.51 26.72 11.59
C THR A 129 -2.68 25.93 12.89
N GLU A 130 -3.28 26.52 13.92
CA GLU A 130 -3.50 25.85 15.21
C GLU A 130 -4.56 24.76 15.11
N ALA A 131 -5.72 25.08 14.51
CA ALA A 131 -6.78 24.11 14.24
C ALA A 131 -6.31 23.04 13.23
N ARG A 132 -5.49 23.41 12.25
CA ARG A 132 -4.85 22.49 11.31
C ARG A 132 -3.96 21.48 12.06
N GLY A 133 -3.11 21.96 12.97
CA GLY A 133 -2.21 21.13 13.78
C GLY A 133 -2.96 20.12 14.65
N ARG A 134 -4.01 20.56 15.35
CA ARG A 134 -4.89 19.66 16.14
C ARG A 134 -5.53 18.58 15.27
N LEU A 135 -6.16 18.98 14.16
CA LEU A 135 -6.84 18.05 13.25
C LEU A 135 -5.87 17.00 12.68
N THR A 136 -4.69 17.42 12.24
CA THR A 136 -3.63 16.53 11.76
C THR A 136 -3.18 15.55 12.85
N GLY A 137 -3.04 16.00 14.10
CA GLY A 137 -2.69 15.16 15.24
C GLY A 137 -3.71 14.05 15.48
N THR A 138 -5.00 14.40 15.52
CA THR A 138 -6.10 13.43 15.70
C THR A 138 -6.20 12.47 14.52
N LEU A 139 -6.03 12.94 13.28
CA LEU A 139 -6.03 12.08 12.09
C LEU A 139 -4.89 11.05 12.12
N LYS A 140 -3.70 11.43 12.64
CA LYS A 140 -2.57 10.49 12.81
C LYS A 140 -2.86 9.42 13.87
N GLN A 141 -3.57 9.77 14.94
CA GLN A 141 -4.02 8.81 15.96
C GLN A 141 -5.08 7.87 15.38
N LEU A 142 -6.11 8.42 14.74
CA LEU A 142 -7.16 7.68 14.05
C LEU A 142 -6.58 6.68 13.04
N PHE A 143 -5.60 7.09 12.24
CA PHE A 143 -4.99 6.18 11.26
C PHE A 143 -4.29 4.99 11.93
N ARG A 144 -3.61 5.18 13.07
CA ARG A 144 -2.94 4.08 13.79
C ARG A 144 -3.98 3.09 14.33
N ALA A 145 -4.95 3.59 15.09
CA ALA A 145 -6.03 2.76 15.63
C ALA A 145 -6.78 2.00 14.52
N LEU A 146 -7.09 2.68 13.41
CA LEU A 146 -7.76 2.05 12.27
C LEU A 146 -6.88 1.00 11.60
N HIS A 147 -5.58 1.26 11.46
CA HIS A 147 -4.67 0.30 10.84
C HIS A 147 -4.60 -1.00 11.64
N ASP A 148 -4.49 -0.88 12.97
CA ASP A 148 -4.38 -2.02 13.89
C ASP A 148 -5.71 -2.79 13.93
N HIS A 149 -6.83 -2.09 14.05
CA HIS A 149 -8.17 -2.68 14.01
C HIS A 149 -8.41 -3.51 12.74
N LEU A 150 -8.18 -2.92 11.56
CA LEU A 150 -8.37 -3.62 10.29
C LEU A 150 -7.41 -4.83 10.16
N ALA A 151 -6.20 -4.76 10.73
CA ALA A 151 -5.27 -5.88 10.70
C ALA A 151 -5.75 -7.05 11.57
N ASP A 152 -6.30 -6.76 12.75
CA ASP A 152 -6.89 -7.76 13.63
C ASP A 152 -8.11 -8.41 12.99
N GLU A 153 -8.99 -7.63 12.38
CA GLU A 153 -10.18 -8.14 11.69
C GLU A 153 -9.78 -9.08 10.55
N GLU A 154 -8.84 -8.67 9.70
CA GLU A 154 -8.34 -9.47 8.58
C GLU A 154 -7.73 -10.79 9.03
N ALA A 155 -6.97 -10.78 10.12
CA ALA A 155 -6.27 -11.96 10.61
C ALA A 155 -7.17 -12.91 11.40
N ARG A 156 -8.19 -12.39 12.10
CA ARG A 156 -8.92 -13.15 13.14
C ARG A 156 -10.40 -13.32 12.84
N ILE A 157 -11.03 -12.34 12.20
CA ILE A 157 -12.46 -12.35 11.89
C ILE A 157 -12.72 -12.90 10.49
N LEU A 158 -12.07 -12.36 9.46
CA LEU A 158 -12.38 -12.74 8.08
C LEU A 158 -12.22 -14.25 7.80
N PRO A 159 -11.26 -14.98 8.40
CA PRO A 159 -11.20 -16.44 8.28
C PRO A 159 -12.41 -17.15 8.91
N LEU A 160 -12.97 -16.62 9.99
CA LEU A 160 -14.21 -17.13 10.58
C LEU A 160 -15.40 -16.83 9.67
N ALA A 161 -15.48 -15.61 9.13
CA ALA A 161 -16.53 -15.25 8.18
C ALA A 161 -16.52 -16.17 6.96
N SER A 162 -15.36 -16.34 6.33
CA SER A 162 -15.15 -17.23 5.18
C SER A 162 -15.62 -18.66 5.45
N ARG A 163 -15.39 -19.16 6.67
CA ARG A 163 -15.72 -20.53 7.08
C ARG A 163 -17.18 -20.72 7.51
N TYR A 164 -17.81 -19.71 8.10
CA TYR A 164 -19.10 -19.87 8.80
C TYR A 164 -20.25 -19.04 8.23
N LEU A 165 -20.01 -18.14 7.28
CA LEU A 165 -21.08 -17.44 6.56
C LEU A 165 -21.35 -18.10 5.22
N SER A 166 -22.63 -18.10 4.82
CA SER A 166 -23.01 -18.45 3.46
C SER A 166 -22.72 -17.31 2.48
N VAL A 167 -22.70 -17.63 1.19
CA VAL A 167 -22.56 -16.63 0.11
C VAL A 167 -23.68 -15.58 0.18
N ASP A 168 -24.92 -15.97 0.47
CA ASP A 168 -26.06 -15.05 0.52
C ASP A 168 -25.98 -14.09 1.71
N GLU A 169 -25.52 -14.58 2.87
CA GLU A 169 -25.31 -13.75 4.07
C GLU A 169 -24.18 -12.74 3.86
N TRP A 170 -23.10 -13.15 3.22
CA TRP A 170 -22.00 -12.25 2.86
C TRP A 170 -22.45 -11.20 1.85
N GLN A 171 -23.20 -11.60 0.82
CA GLN A 171 -23.77 -10.67 -0.16
C GLN A 171 -24.77 -9.68 0.45
N GLU A 172 -25.39 -9.99 1.59
CA GLU A 172 -26.20 -9.04 2.32
C GLU A 172 -25.35 -7.91 2.92
N LEU A 173 -24.23 -8.26 3.55
CA LEU A 173 -23.25 -7.30 4.06
C LEU A 173 -22.70 -6.41 2.93
N GLU A 174 -22.33 -7.01 1.78
CA GLU A 174 -21.88 -6.29 0.59
C GLU A 174 -22.90 -5.24 0.11
N ARG A 175 -24.18 -5.64 0.02
CA ARG A 175 -25.27 -4.78 -0.47
C ARG A 175 -25.54 -3.62 0.48
N ASP A 176 -25.50 -3.87 1.79
CA ASP A 176 -25.65 -2.84 2.80
C ASP A 176 -24.50 -1.81 2.66
N GLY A 177 -23.25 -2.28 2.59
CA GLY A 177 -22.06 -1.43 2.41
C GLY A 177 -22.09 -0.54 1.16
N ILE A 178 -22.41 -1.11 0.00
CA ILE A 178 -22.48 -0.37 -1.28
C ILE A 178 -23.68 0.59 -1.32
N GLY A 179 -24.76 0.29 -0.60
CA GLY A 179 -26.01 1.07 -0.57
C GLY A 179 -25.90 2.44 0.11
N ALA A 180 -24.85 2.66 0.91
CA ALA A 180 -24.69 3.83 1.77
C ALA A 180 -24.43 5.17 1.05
N LEU A 181 -24.07 5.13 -0.24
CA LEU A 181 -23.65 6.31 -0.99
C LEU A 181 -24.68 6.79 -2.00
N PRO A 182 -24.91 8.12 -2.11
CA PRO A 182 -25.69 8.67 -3.21
C PRO A 182 -25.12 8.22 -4.56
N LYS A 183 -25.99 7.84 -5.51
CA LYS A 183 -25.57 7.38 -6.85
C LYS A 183 -24.64 8.37 -7.58
N THR A 184 -24.73 9.66 -7.27
CA THR A 184 -23.84 10.71 -7.81
C THR A 184 -22.38 10.58 -7.38
N ARG A 185 -22.09 9.83 -6.30
CA ARG A 185 -20.73 9.57 -5.80
C ARG A 185 -20.23 8.16 -6.09
N ALA A 186 -21.06 7.29 -6.68
CA ALA A 186 -20.71 5.89 -6.94
C ALA A 186 -19.41 5.75 -7.74
N ALA A 187 -19.23 6.53 -8.82
CA ALA A 187 -18.00 6.46 -9.61
C ALA A 187 -16.75 6.89 -8.82
N LEU A 188 -16.86 7.85 -7.90
CA LEU A 188 -15.74 8.26 -7.06
C LEU A 188 -15.41 7.18 -6.03
N ALA A 189 -16.41 6.70 -5.29
CA ALA A 189 -16.19 5.70 -4.25
C ALA A 189 -15.70 4.38 -4.83
N PHE A 190 -16.28 3.94 -5.95
CA PHE A 190 -15.75 2.81 -6.69
C PHE A 190 -14.32 3.10 -7.13
N GLY A 191 -14.03 4.26 -7.72
CA GLY A 191 -12.67 4.63 -8.14
C GLY A 191 -11.64 4.62 -7.01
N MET A 192 -12.04 4.99 -5.79
CA MET A 192 -11.21 4.86 -4.59
C MET A 192 -10.96 3.39 -4.24
N LEU A 193 -12.00 2.56 -4.27
CA LEU A 193 -11.92 1.13 -3.96
C LEU A 193 -10.96 0.38 -4.91
N MET A 194 -11.14 0.53 -6.22
CA MET A 194 -10.36 -0.19 -7.24
C MET A 194 -8.96 0.38 -7.51
N TYR A 195 -8.57 1.51 -6.90
CA TYR A 195 -7.27 2.13 -7.20
C TYR A 195 -6.07 1.23 -6.82
N GLU A 196 -6.16 0.54 -5.68
CA GLU A 196 -5.16 -0.41 -5.18
C GLU A 196 -5.73 -1.82 -4.98
N GLY A 197 -7.00 -2.02 -5.33
CA GLY A 197 -7.68 -3.30 -5.16
C GLY A 197 -7.17 -4.37 -6.11
N ASP A 198 -7.23 -5.62 -5.65
CA ASP A 198 -6.92 -6.80 -6.46
C ASP A 198 -7.78 -6.80 -7.76
N PRO A 199 -7.16 -6.82 -8.95
CA PRO A 199 -7.88 -6.81 -10.22
C PRO A 199 -8.89 -7.95 -10.39
N GLU A 200 -8.60 -9.13 -9.83
CA GLU A 200 -9.51 -10.28 -9.89
C GLU A 200 -10.76 -10.03 -9.06
N VAL A 201 -10.59 -9.49 -7.85
CA VAL A 201 -11.69 -9.15 -6.94
C VAL A 201 -12.52 -8.02 -7.53
N VAL A 202 -11.89 -6.98 -8.07
CA VAL A 202 -12.60 -5.87 -8.73
C VAL A 202 -13.42 -6.38 -9.93
N SER A 203 -12.87 -7.32 -10.71
CA SER A 203 -13.59 -7.98 -11.81
C SER A 203 -14.81 -8.76 -11.30
N LEU A 204 -14.64 -9.51 -10.21
CA LEU A 204 -15.73 -10.25 -9.57
C LEU A 204 -16.84 -9.32 -9.06
N MET A 205 -16.49 -8.23 -8.36
CA MET A 205 -17.45 -7.22 -7.91
C MET A 205 -18.23 -6.62 -9.09
N LEU A 206 -17.54 -6.30 -10.20
CA LEU A 206 -18.18 -5.80 -11.41
C LEU A 206 -19.09 -6.87 -12.03
N SER A 207 -18.71 -8.15 -12.04
CA SER A 207 -19.52 -9.21 -12.65
C SER A 207 -20.94 -9.28 -12.07
N ARG A 208 -21.09 -8.92 -10.78
CA ARG A 208 -22.35 -8.87 -10.01
C ARG A 208 -23.15 -7.57 -10.22
N ALA A 209 -22.57 -6.54 -10.85
CA ALA A 209 -23.22 -5.25 -11.06
C ALA A 209 -24.18 -5.25 -12.28
N PRO A 210 -25.18 -4.35 -12.33
CA PRO A 210 -26.05 -4.19 -13.50
C PRO A 210 -25.27 -3.89 -14.80
N ALA A 211 -25.77 -4.36 -15.95
CA ALA A 211 -25.06 -4.30 -17.24
C ALA A 211 -24.49 -2.91 -17.62
N PRO A 212 -25.21 -1.79 -17.44
CA PRO A 212 -24.65 -0.46 -17.74
C PRO A 212 -23.46 -0.11 -16.83
N ALA A 213 -23.51 -0.49 -15.56
CA ALA A 213 -22.43 -0.22 -14.60
C ALA A 213 -21.16 -1.01 -14.97
N ARG A 214 -21.30 -2.29 -15.35
CA ARG A 214 -20.18 -3.13 -15.80
C ARG A 214 -19.39 -2.52 -16.95
N LEU A 215 -20.07 -1.88 -17.90
CA LEU A 215 -19.44 -1.30 -19.08
C LEU A 215 -18.82 0.08 -18.81
N LEU A 216 -19.50 0.89 -17.98
CA LEU A 216 -19.14 2.30 -17.77
C LEU A 216 -18.16 2.50 -16.60
N MET A 217 -18.31 1.77 -15.50
CA MET A 217 -17.52 1.97 -14.28
C MET A 217 -16.01 1.82 -14.48
N PRO A 218 -15.49 0.79 -15.20
CA PRO A 218 -14.05 0.66 -15.43
C PRO A 218 -13.40 1.88 -16.11
N ARG A 219 -14.19 2.66 -16.86
CA ARG A 219 -13.71 3.87 -17.55
C ARG A 219 -13.94 5.15 -16.76
N LEU A 220 -15.05 5.23 -16.03
CA LEU A 220 -15.45 6.45 -15.31
C LEU A 220 -14.76 6.54 -13.94
N ALA A 221 -14.65 5.42 -13.23
CA ALA A 221 -14.19 5.39 -11.85
C ALA A 221 -12.71 5.80 -11.67
N PRO A 222 -11.73 5.28 -12.46
CA PRO A 222 -10.34 5.76 -12.38
C PRO A 222 -10.22 7.26 -12.65
N ARG A 223 -10.97 7.77 -13.64
CA ARG A 223 -10.94 9.20 -14.00
C ARG A 223 -11.57 10.07 -12.92
N ALA A 224 -12.66 9.60 -12.31
CA ALA A 224 -13.32 10.28 -11.21
C ALA A 224 -12.37 10.37 -10.01
N TYR A 225 -11.74 9.25 -9.62
CA TYR A 225 -10.77 9.22 -8.53
C TYR A 225 -9.54 10.08 -8.84
N ALA A 226 -8.88 9.91 -9.99
CA ALA A 226 -7.71 10.71 -10.35
C ALA A 226 -7.98 12.22 -10.33
N ARG A 227 -9.16 12.65 -10.79
CA ARG A 227 -9.59 14.06 -10.74
C ARG A 227 -9.82 14.53 -9.30
N HIS A 228 -10.46 13.70 -8.47
CA HIS A 228 -10.70 14.00 -7.07
C HIS A 228 -9.39 14.06 -6.29
N ALA A 229 -8.53 13.06 -6.48
CA ALA A 229 -7.21 12.97 -5.90
C ALA A 229 -6.34 14.19 -6.23
N ARG A 230 -6.32 14.68 -7.48
CA ARG A 230 -5.58 15.94 -7.78
C ARG A 230 -6.06 17.12 -6.95
N ARG A 231 -7.37 17.21 -6.66
CA ARG A 231 -7.94 18.33 -5.89
C ARG A 231 -7.65 18.23 -4.40
N ILE A 232 -7.58 17.02 -3.85
CA ILE A 232 -7.39 16.77 -2.42
C ILE A 232 -5.93 16.54 -2.07
N HIS A 233 -5.22 15.80 -2.93
CA HIS A 233 -3.85 15.33 -2.75
C HIS A 233 -2.79 16.08 -3.55
N GLY A 234 -3.18 16.93 -4.50
CA GLY A 234 -2.24 17.60 -5.40
C GLY A 234 -1.73 16.71 -6.53
N THR A 235 -2.01 15.41 -6.49
CA THR A 235 -1.62 14.41 -7.49
C THR A 235 -2.79 13.49 -7.87
N SER A 236 -2.80 12.97 -9.09
CA SER A 236 -3.80 11.95 -9.51
C SER A 236 -3.51 10.55 -9.04
N THR A 237 -2.29 10.31 -8.56
CA THR A 237 -1.80 9.02 -8.12
C THR A 237 -1.25 9.17 -6.70
N PRO A 238 -2.10 9.49 -5.70
CA PRO A 238 -1.65 9.60 -4.33
C PRO A 238 -1.23 8.21 -3.86
N GLY A 239 0.08 7.99 -3.77
CA GLY A 239 0.66 6.65 -3.70
C GLY A 239 0.41 5.92 -2.38
N PRO A 240 0.55 4.58 -2.38
CA PRO A 240 0.60 3.74 -1.19
C PRO A 240 1.86 4.03 -0.36
N ARG A 241 1.70 4.37 0.92
CA ARG A 241 2.68 4.08 1.98
C ARG A 241 2.13 2.84 2.68
N THR A 242 2.94 1.79 2.75
CA THR A 242 2.76 0.54 3.51
C THR A 242 1.78 -0.51 2.93
N ALA A 243 2.30 -1.33 2.03
CA ALA A 243 2.56 -2.74 2.34
C ALA A 243 4.01 -3.00 1.93
N ALA A 244 4.73 -3.88 2.62
CA ALA A 244 6.08 -4.32 2.22
C ALA A 244 6.12 -4.67 0.71
N GLY A 245 5.01 -5.19 0.17
CA GLY A 245 4.81 -5.45 -1.26
C GLY A 245 4.94 -4.24 -2.20
N SER A 246 4.65 -3.00 -1.79
CA SER A 246 4.79 -1.82 -2.67
C SER A 246 6.24 -1.34 -2.79
N HIS A 247 6.97 -1.25 -1.67
CA HIS A 247 8.39 -0.88 -1.72
C HIS A 247 9.25 -2.01 -2.27
N GLU A 248 8.92 -3.26 -1.93
CA GLU A 248 9.50 -4.44 -2.55
C GLU A 248 9.28 -4.43 -4.06
N THR A 249 8.07 -4.12 -4.53
CA THR A 249 7.79 -4.01 -5.97
C THR A 249 8.67 -2.95 -6.63
N VAL A 250 8.77 -1.76 -6.03
CA VAL A 250 9.63 -0.68 -6.57
C VAL A 250 11.10 -1.09 -6.56
N ALA A 251 11.60 -1.69 -5.47
CA ALA A 251 12.96 -2.21 -5.39
C ALA A 251 13.24 -3.27 -6.45
N ARG A 252 12.34 -4.26 -6.62
CA ARG A 252 12.45 -5.30 -7.67
C ARG A 252 12.46 -4.69 -9.06
N ARG A 253 11.64 -3.66 -9.30
CA ARG A 253 11.60 -2.94 -10.58
C ARG A 253 12.89 -2.19 -10.87
N VAL A 254 13.67 -1.73 -9.89
CA VAL A 254 15.01 -1.17 -10.16
C VAL A 254 15.89 -2.19 -10.89
N TYR A 255 15.95 -3.43 -10.41
CA TYR A 255 16.76 -4.47 -11.05
C TYR A 255 16.13 -5.01 -12.33
N ALA A 256 14.82 -5.22 -12.35
CA ALA A 256 14.12 -5.73 -13.53
C ALA A 256 14.09 -4.69 -14.66
N ASP A 257 13.55 -3.50 -14.41
CA ASP A 257 13.34 -2.48 -15.43
C ASP A 257 14.67 -1.83 -15.83
N LEU A 258 15.47 -1.36 -14.88
CA LEU A 258 16.65 -0.56 -15.20
C LEU A 258 17.85 -1.45 -15.53
N TRP A 259 18.22 -2.38 -14.64
CA TRP A 259 19.44 -3.19 -14.82
C TRP A 259 19.30 -4.30 -15.86
N ASN A 260 18.18 -5.02 -15.89
CA ASN A 260 18.03 -6.16 -16.79
C ASN A 260 17.41 -5.76 -18.13
N ASP A 261 16.22 -5.16 -18.10
CA ASP A 261 15.43 -4.91 -19.31
C ASP A 261 15.74 -3.57 -19.97
N ARG A 262 16.55 -2.73 -19.32
CA ARG A 262 17.01 -1.41 -19.82
C ARG A 262 15.87 -0.45 -20.19
N ARG A 263 14.73 -0.54 -19.49
CA ARG A 263 13.59 0.38 -19.54
C ARG A 263 13.88 1.63 -18.71
N TYR A 264 14.82 2.43 -19.18
CA TYR A 264 15.32 3.62 -18.48
C TYR A 264 14.24 4.70 -18.28
N GLU A 265 13.22 4.71 -19.13
CA GLU A 265 12.04 5.57 -19.06
C GLU A 265 11.25 5.39 -17.75
N ASN A 266 11.40 4.25 -17.07
CA ASN A 266 10.72 3.99 -15.80
C ASN A 266 11.42 4.65 -14.60
N ALA A 267 12.59 5.27 -14.76
CA ALA A 267 13.38 5.78 -13.64
C ALA A 267 12.64 6.82 -12.78
N ASP A 268 11.83 7.69 -13.39
CA ASP A 268 11.07 8.74 -12.70
C ASP A 268 9.96 8.19 -11.79
N ASP A 269 9.52 6.96 -12.04
CA ASP A 269 8.56 6.24 -11.20
C ASP A 269 9.24 5.56 -10.01
N LEU A 270 10.55 5.31 -10.08
CA LEU A 270 11.30 4.52 -9.10
C LEU A 270 12.08 5.40 -8.11
N PHE A 271 12.66 6.51 -8.58
CA PHE A 271 13.46 7.41 -7.76
C PHE A 271 12.70 8.69 -7.40
N HIS A 272 12.86 9.15 -6.16
CA HIS A 272 12.31 10.42 -5.71
C HIS A 272 13.01 11.59 -6.42
N PRO A 273 12.34 12.72 -6.72
CA PRO A 273 12.99 13.90 -7.32
C PRO A 273 14.18 14.45 -6.51
N HIS A 274 14.17 14.20 -5.20
CA HIS A 274 15.25 14.55 -4.26
C HIS A 274 16.10 13.33 -3.84
N PHE A 275 16.15 12.29 -4.69
CA PHE A 275 16.95 11.11 -4.43
C PHE A 275 18.42 11.45 -4.15
N SER A 276 19.01 10.82 -3.15
CA SER A 276 20.43 10.98 -2.80
C SER A 276 21.11 9.65 -2.47
N SER A 277 22.41 9.57 -2.75
CA SER A 277 23.26 8.41 -2.48
C SER A 277 24.39 8.83 -1.54
N PRO A 278 24.20 8.79 -0.20
CA PRO A 278 25.18 9.34 0.74
C PRO A 278 26.58 8.73 0.65
N ALA A 279 26.68 7.42 0.34
CA ALA A 279 27.95 6.72 0.19
C ALA A 279 28.66 7.01 -1.15
N ALA A 280 27.94 7.58 -2.12
CA ALA A 280 28.47 7.99 -3.41
C ALA A 280 27.70 9.24 -3.89
N PRO A 281 28.01 10.44 -3.33
CA PRO A 281 27.24 11.65 -3.57
C PRO A 281 27.09 12.04 -5.04
N GLU A 282 28.05 11.68 -5.88
CA GLU A 282 28.04 11.87 -7.34
C GLU A 282 26.91 11.12 -8.06
N LEU A 283 26.30 10.12 -7.40
CA LEU A 283 25.15 9.37 -7.91
C LEU A 283 23.81 9.95 -7.45
N SER A 284 23.81 11.04 -6.69
CA SER A 284 22.58 11.69 -6.21
C SER A 284 21.79 12.31 -7.37
N GLY A 285 20.47 12.16 -7.33
CA GLY A 285 19.55 12.49 -8.41
C GLY A 285 19.36 11.33 -9.40
N GLY A 286 18.10 11.07 -9.78
CA GLY A 286 17.75 9.94 -10.65
C GLY A 286 18.51 9.92 -11.98
N ALA A 287 18.77 11.09 -12.56
CA ALA A 287 19.55 11.21 -13.80
C ALA A 287 21.01 10.76 -13.64
N ALA A 288 21.66 11.10 -12.53
CA ALA A 288 23.05 10.69 -12.27
C ALA A 288 23.14 9.18 -12.03
N LYS A 289 22.22 8.62 -11.25
CA LYS A 289 22.10 7.17 -11.04
C LYS A 289 21.89 6.42 -12.37
N LEU A 290 21.00 6.93 -13.23
CA LEU A 290 20.73 6.33 -14.54
C LEU A 290 21.93 6.39 -15.48
N ALA A 291 22.67 7.50 -15.47
CA ALA A 291 23.91 7.63 -16.22
C ALA A 291 24.95 6.59 -15.77
N ALA A 292 25.08 6.36 -14.47
CA ALA A 292 25.96 5.32 -13.94
C ALA A 292 25.55 3.90 -14.36
N ILE A 293 24.25 3.57 -14.31
CA ILE A 293 23.75 2.26 -14.79
C ILE A 293 24.15 2.04 -16.26
N ARG A 294 23.98 3.05 -17.12
CA ARG A 294 24.35 2.98 -18.53
C ARG A 294 25.84 2.75 -18.77
N VAL A 295 26.71 3.27 -17.91
CA VAL A 295 28.16 2.99 -17.98
C VAL A 295 28.42 1.50 -17.78
N TYR A 296 27.73 0.85 -16.85
CA TYR A 296 27.87 -0.59 -16.64
C TYR A 296 27.28 -1.42 -17.78
N HIS A 297 26.13 -1.03 -18.35
CA HIS A 297 25.60 -1.68 -19.55
C HIS A 297 26.52 -1.57 -20.77
N ALA A 298 27.24 -0.46 -20.90
CA ALA A 298 28.20 -0.28 -21.97
C ALA A 298 29.39 -1.22 -21.78
N ALA A 299 29.92 -1.34 -20.56
CA ALA A 299 31.03 -2.25 -20.24
C ALA A 299 30.65 -3.73 -20.35
N PHE A 300 29.44 -4.09 -19.91
CA PHE A 300 28.91 -5.44 -19.87
C PHE A 300 27.56 -5.54 -20.61
N PRO A 301 27.55 -5.64 -21.95
CA PRO A 301 26.33 -5.65 -22.74
C PRO A 301 25.40 -6.83 -22.49
N ASP A 302 25.90 -7.92 -21.94
CA ASP A 302 25.17 -9.14 -21.58
C ASP A 302 24.88 -9.25 -20.08
N LEU A 303 25.07 -8.16 -19.30
CA LEU A 303 24.91 -8.24 -17.85
C LEU A 303 23.52 -8.69 -17.43
N LYS A 304 23.49 -9.55 -16.41
CA LYS A 304 22.26 -10.02 -15.77
C LYS A 304 22.37 -9.94 -14.27
N VAL A 305 21.48 -9.18 -13.65
CA VAL A 305 21.34 -9.06 -12.20
C VAL A 305 20.25 -10.00 -11.70
N THR A 306 20.56 -10.73 -10.62
CA THR A 306 19.66 -11.61 -9.89
C THR A 306 19.50 -11.09 -8.47
N ILE A 307 18.27 -11.04 -7.97
CA ILE A 307 17.99 -10.76 -6.57
C ILE A 307 18.09 -12.08 -5.81
N ASP A 308 19.09 -12.20 -4.94
CA ASP A 308 19.33 -13.42 -4.14
C ASP A 308 18.53 -13.40 -2.83
N GLN A 309 18.32 -12.21 -2.27
CA GLN A 309 17.52 -12.01 -1.05
C GLN A 309 16.94 -10.61 -1.02
N LEU A 310 15.72 -10.47 -0.49
CA LEU A 310 15.08 -9.18 -0.27
C LEU A 310 14.37 -9.20 1.08
N VAL A 311 14.58 -8.16 1.88
CA VAL A 311 13.89 -7.95 3.16
C VAL A 311 13.32 -6.54 3.15
N ALA A 312 12.05 -6.39 3.51
CA ALA A 312 11.35 -5.11 3.49
C ALA A 312 10.77 -4.77 4.86
N SER A 313 10.87 -3.50 5.24
CA SER A 313 10.16 -2.86 6.35
C SER A 313 9.08 -1.90 5.82
N ALA A 314 8.49 -1.09 6.70
CA ALA A 314 7.50 -0.09 6.33
C ALA A 314 8.07 1.00 5.39
N ASP A 315 9.36 1.33 5.49
CA ASP A 315 10.00 2.48 4.83
C ASP A 315 11.36 2.15 4.21
N GLN A 316 11.88 0.93 4.39
CA GLN A 316 13.16 0.50 3.85
C GLN A 316 13.08 -0.86 3.19
N VAL A 317 13.95 -1.10 2.20
CA VAL A 317 14.17 -2.41 1.59
C VAL A 317 15.66 -2.68 1.51
N ALA A 318 16.09 -3.82 2.03
CA ALA A 318 17.43 -4.35 1.86
C ALA A 318 17.42 -5.43 0.78
N VAL A 319 18.32 -5.33 -0.18
CA VAL A 319 18.43 -6.27 -1.31
C VAL A 319 19.85 -6.80 -1.37
N ARG A 320 20.00 -8.13 -1.33
CA ARG A 320 21.25 -8.80 -1.71
C ARG A 320 21.09 -9.31 -3.14
N TRP A 321 22.06 -9.01 -3.98
CA TRP A 321 22.01 -9.34 -5.40
C TRP A 321 23.35 -9.86 -5.90
N SER A 322 23.28 -10.61 -7.00
CA SER A 322 24.41 -11.10 -7.77
C SER A 322 24.29 -10.65 -9.22
N VAL A 323 25.43 -10.41 -9.88
CA VAL A 323 25.48 -10.03 -11.30
C VAL A 323 26.54 -10.85 -12.03
N THR A 324 26.19 -11.23 -13.25
CA THR A 324 27.11 -11.83 -14.22
C THR A 324 27.18 -10.96 -15.46
N GLY A 325 28.32 -10.95 -16.16
CA GLY A 325 28.48 -10.23 -17.43
C GLY A 325 29.89 -10.35 -18.00
N THR A 326 30.03 -10.09 -19.30
CA THR A 326 31.28 -10.15 -20.06
C THR A 326 31.80 -8.75 -20.37
N ASP A 327 33.04 -8.44 -19.99
CA ASP A 327 33.66 -7.12 -20.22
C ASP A 327 34.08 -6.95 -21.69
N THR A 328 33.11 -6.68 -22.57
CA THR A 328 33.35 -6.41 -23.99
C THR A 328 33.40 -4.92 -24.31
N GLY A 329 32.97 -4.06 -23.38
CA GLY A 329 32.95 -2.61 -23.57
C GLY A 329 34.05 -1.85 -22.81
N GLY A 330 34.72 -2.48 -21.86
CA GLY A 330 35.80 -1.87 -21.10
C GLY A 330 35.31 -1.07 -19.90
N LEU A 331 35.37 -1.68 -18.72
CA LEU A 331 34.92 -1.04 -17.48
C LEU A 331 35.72 0.25 -17.16
N ARG A 332 34.98 1.36 -16.99
CA ARG A 332 35.51 2.69 -16.59
C ARG A 332 36.70 3.17 -17.45
N GLY A 333 36.60 2.97 -18.77
CA GLY A 333 37.59 3.47 -19.74
C GLY A 333 38.82 2.59 -19.91
N ARG A 334 38.85 1.40 -19.31
CA ARG A 334 39.88 0.38 -19.55
C ARG A 334 39.62 -0.33 -20.88
N PRO A 335 40.64 -0.93 -21.52
CA PRO A 335 40.40 -1.81 -22.66
C PRO A 335 39.49 -2.99 -22.27
N PRO A 336 38.57 -3.43 -23.15
CA PRO A 336 37.73 -4.58 -22.89
C PRO A 336 38.60 -5.83 -22.72
N THR A 337 38.37 -6.58 -21.65
CA THR A 337 39.17 -7.77 -21.32
C THR A 337 38.62 -9.05 -21.94
N GLY A 338 37.35 -9.05 -22.36
CA GLY A 338 36.63 -10.24 -22.82
C GLY A 338 36.37 -11.27 -21.71
N ARG A 339 36.66 -10.94 -20.44
CA ARG A 339 36.47 -11.84 -19.29
C ARG A 339 35.04 -11.76 -18.78
N VAL A 340 34.51 -12.92 -18.37
CA VAL A 340 33.25 -13.02 -17.64
C VAL A 340 33.53 -12.72 -16.16
N ILE A 341 32.69 -11.89 -15.55
CA ILE A 341 32.70 -11.64 -14.11
C ILE A 341 31.47 -12.24 -13.45
N THR A 342 31.60 -12.64 -12.20
CA THR A 342 30.49 -12.82 -11.25
C THR A 342 30.81 -12.02 -10.00
N THR A 343 29.95 -11.06 -9.67
CA THR A 343 30.11 -10.25 -8.45
C THR A 343 28.77 -10.13 -7.72
N TRP A 344 28.79 -9.58 -6.52
CA TRP A 344 27.63 -9.45 -5.66
C TRP A 344 27.67 -8.13 -4.90
N GLY A 345 26.50 -7.75 -4.38
CA GLY A 345 26.35 -6.54 -3.59
C GLY A 345 25.14 -6.57 -2.68
N VAL A 346 25.03 -5.50 -1.90
CA VAL A 346 23.91 -5.21 -1.02
C VAL A 346 23.48 -3.76 -1.19
N ASP A 347 22.19 -3.55 -1.32
CA ASP A 347 21.59 -2.22 -1.41
C ASP A 347 20.60 -2.05 -0.25
N PHE A 348 20.72 -0.97 0.51
CA PHE A 348 19.70 -0.50 1.44
C PHE A 348 19.00 0.69 0.81
N LEU A 349 17.69 0.56 0.58
CA LEU A 349 16.86 1.55 -0.09
C LEU A 349 15.88 2.13 0.92
N GLU A 350 15.87 3.44 1.08
CA GLU A 350 14.87 4.16 1.89
C GLU A 350 13.87 4.85 0.97
N PHE A 351 12.60 4.83 1.38
CA PHE A 351 11.48 5.29 0.57
C PHE A 351 10.80 6.53 1.15
N ASP A 352 10.46 7.47 0.27
CA ASP A 352 9.51 8.54 0.53
C ASP A 352 8.48 8.60 -0.58
N ASN A 353 7.20 8.74 -0.21
CA ASN A 353 6.07 8.76 -1.13
C ASN A 353 6.07 7.60 -2.17
N GLY A 354 6.50 6.40 -1.75
CA GLY A 354 6.55 5.21 -2.59
C GLY A 354 7.69 5.17 -3.60
N ARG A 355 8.64 6.11 -3.54
CA ARG A 355 9.85 6.16 -4.39
C ARG A 355 11.10 6.15 -3.53
N ILE A 356 12.21 5.72 -4.11
CA ILE A 356 13.50 5.65 -3.40
C ILE A 356 14.02 7.09 -3.18
N ILE A 357 14.10 7.53 -1.94
CA ILE A 357 14.64 8.84 -1.54
C ILE A 357 16.13 8.77 -1.21
N ARG A 358 16.60 7.63 -0.68
CA ARG A 358 17.99 7.42 -0.31
C ARG A 358 18.43 5.99 -0.58
N ASP A 359 19.70 5.79 -0.91
CA ASP A 359 20.30 4.46 -0.95
C ASP A 359 21.69 4.38 -0.31
N TRP A 360 22.05 3.18 0.15
CA TRP A 360 23.42 2.81 0.50
C TRP A 360 23.76 1.53 -0.24
N VAL A 361 24.74 1.61 -1.13
CA VAL A 361 25.15 0.52 -2.01
C VAL A 361 26.54 0.04 -1.62
N GLY A 362 26.66 -1.27 -1.37
CA GLY A 362 27.93 -1.97 -1.21
C GLY A 362 28.09 -3.00 -2.32
N THR A 363 29.24 -3.01 -2.99
CA THR A 363 29.53 -3.96 -4.09
C THR A 363 30.96 -4.45 -3.93
N ASP A 364 31.21 -5.72 -4.23
CA ASP A 364 32.56 -6.30 -4.24
C ASP A 364 33.37 -5.84 -5.48
N TRP A 365 33.77 -4.56 -5.46
CA TRP A 365 34.59 -3.96 -6.51
C TRP A 365 35.99 -4.57 -6.56
N LEU A 366 36.55 -4.98 -5.42
CA LEU A 366 37.88 -5.59 -5.41
C LEU A 366 37.85 -6.95 -6.12
N GLY A 367 36.90 -7.82 -5.77
CA GLY A 367 36.71 -9.10 -6.45
C GLY A 367 36.46 -8.93 -7.95
N THR A 368 35.70 -7.92 -8.34
CA THR A 368 35.46 -7.57 -9.76
C THR A 368 36.77 -7.19 -10.47
N LEU A 369 37.58 -6.31 -9.87
CA LEU A 369 38.85 -5.86 -10.46
C LEU A 369 39.89 -6.99 -10.56
N VAL A 370 39.90 -7.93 -9.61
CA VAL A 370 40.76 -9.11 -9.68
C VAL A 370 40.32 -10.02 -10.83
N GLN A 371 39.03 -10.29 -11.00
CA GLN A 371 38.52 -11.10 -12.12
C GLN A 371 38.84 -10.48 -13.49
N LEU A 372 38.79 -9.15 -13.58
CA LEU A 372 39.21 -8.41 -14.78
C LEU A 372 40.73 -8.36 -14.96
N GLY A 373 41.52 -8.85 -14.00
CA GLY A 373 42.99 -8.79 -13.98
C GLY A 373 43.54 -7.37 -13.89
N ALA A 374 42.74 -6.44 -13.35
CA ALA A 374 43.15 -5.06 -13.09
C ALA A 374 44.00 -4.94 -11.81
N VAL A 375 43.80 -5.85 -10.86
CA VAL A 375 44.46 -5.90 -9.56
C VAL A 375 44.81 -7.36 -9.26
N GLN A 376 45.97 -7.63 -8.66
CA GLN A 376 46.29 -8.96 -8.15
C GLN A 376 45.53 -9.21 -6.85
N SER A 377 45.00 -10.42 -6.67
CA SER A 377 44.35 -10.79 -5.41
C SER A 377 45.35 -10.66 -4.26
N PRO A 378 45.03 -9.90 -3.20
CA PRO A 378 45.88 -9.82 -2.02
C PRO A 378 45.82 -11.10 -1.16
N TRP A 379 44.97 -12.07 -1.53
CA TRP A 379 44.69 -13.28 -0.77
C TRP A 379 45.25 -14.55 -1.40
N THR A 380 45.78 -14.50 -2.61
CA THR A 380 46.43 -15.65 -3.28
C THR A 380 47.93 -15.40 -3.36
N ASN A 381 48.73 -16.24 -2.70
CA ASN A 381 50.18 -16.24 -2.86
C ASN A 381 50.57 -16.88 -4.21
N ALA A 382 51.61 -16.36 -4.85
CA ALA A 382 52.14 -16.85 -6.13
C ALA A 382 52.78 -18.26 -6.08
N SER A 383 52.57 -19.03 -5.01
CA SER A 383 53.19 -20.34 -4.76
C SER A 383 52.28 -21.55 -4.97
N ASP A 384 51.00 -21.36 -5.31
CA ASP A 384 50.04 -22.48 -5.41
C ASP A 384 49.77 -22.91 -6.86
N ASN A 385 50.82 -22.92 -7.70
CA ASN A 385 50.76 -23.44 -9.07
C ASN A 385 51.74 -24.59 -9.29
#